data_AF-A0A0F9C9U7-F1
#
_entry.id   AF-A0A0F9C9U7-F1
#
_cell.length_a   1.000
_cell.length_b   1.000
_cell.length_c   1.000
_cell.angle_alpha   90.00
_cell.angle_beta   90.00
_cell.angle_gamma   90.00
#
_symmetry.space_group_name_H-M   'P 1'
#
loop_
_entity.id
_entity.type
_entity.pdbx_description
1 polymer ?
#
loop_
_entity_poly.entity_id
_entity_poly.type
_entity_poly.pdbx_seq_one_letter_code
_entity_poly.pdbx_strand_id
1 'polypeptide(L)'
;NVIVLDPVDHMKIHGTHREREVDLENIKSLMDDRRQVMKLVMKVQNQLAAYKLNVDTLNKKTETWLNKQMESFKIALEAREKVIKKVIKEYGVIDKLTASALGVKGVGPIIVANMITYVDLEKARHASSMWAYCGYDKPSHERYTKTVAGGGNKTLRTALYVFAGVQIKVRGDYRYIYDRVKTRLENSDKITKSRNTQGKLIECAWKDTKPCHRHGAAKRAMIKNFLADYWFVGRTIAGLPTQPGYAEVMLGKDGHKTIAPTDRGWEY
;
A
#
# COMPACT_ATOMS: atom_id res chain seq x y z
N ASN A 1 3.77 32.19 15.06
CA ASN A 1 4.89 31.91 14.14
C ASN A 1 5.22 30.43 14.21
N VAL A 2 5.00 29.69 13.11
CA VAL A 2 5.43 28.30 13.00
C VAL A 2 6.89 28.34 12.54
N ILE A 3 7.81 27.89 13.37
CA ILE A 3 9.23 27.76 12.99
C ILE A 3 9.36 26.47 12.18
N VAL A 4 9.76 26.60 10.92
CA VAL A 4 10.09 25.45 10.07
C VAL A 4 11.50 25.02 10.45
N LEU A 5 11.61 23.86 11.11
CA LEU A 5 12.90 23.24 11.41
C LEU A 5 13.40 22.45 10.20
N ASP A 6 14.71 22.34 10.04
CA ASP A 6 15.31 21.41 9.08
C ASP A 6 14.93 19.97 9.49
N PRO A 7 14.12 19.25 8.68
CA PRO A 7 13.69 17.90 9.01
C PRO A 7 14.84 16.90 9.07
N VAL A 8 15.96 17.18 8.39
CA VAL A 8 17.08 16.24 8.26
C VAL A 8 17.74 16.01 9.60
N ASP A 9 18.02 17.06 10.36
CA ASP A 9 18.70 16.95 11.66
C ASP A 9 17.84 16.17 12.66
N HIS A 10 16.53 16.46 12.70
CA HIS A 10 15.60 15.70 13.52
C HIS A 10 15.54 14.22 13.11
N MET A 11 15.50 13.94 11.80
CA MET A 11 15.50 12.55 11.31
C MET A 11 16.80 11.81 11.63
N LYS A 12 17.95 12.50 11.60
CA LYS A 12 19.27 11.96 11.97
C LYS A 12 19.31 11.61 13.46
N ILE A 13 18.84 12.51 14.34
CA ILE A 13 18.74 12.26 15.80
C ILE A 13 17.93 11.00 16.09
N HIS A 14 16.84 10.77 15.35
CA HIS A 14 16.00 9.59 15.53
C HIS A 14 16.43 8.36 14.71
N GLY A 15 17.57 8.41 14.00
CA GLY A 15 18.05 7.30 13.17
C GLY A 15 17.10 6.91 12.04
N THR A 16 16.20 7.81 11.65
CA THR A 16 15.19 7.58 10.60
C THR A 16 15.58 8.21 9.26
N HIS A 17 16.69 8.96 9.24
CA HIS A 17 17.19 9.57 8.04
C HIS A 17 17.61 8.51 7.02
N ARG A 18 17.21 8.73 5.77
CA ARG A 18 17.65 7.97 4.61
C ARG A 18 18.20 9.00 3.64
N GLU A 19 19.46 8.87 3.32
CA GLU A 19 20.06 9.62 2.22
C GLU A 19 19.42 9.15 0.91
N ARG A 20 19.01 10.10 0.09
CA ARG A 20 18.39 9.86 -1.21
C ARG A 20 19.14 10.65 -2.25
N GLU A 21 19.23 10.08 -3.44
CA GLU A 21 19.61 10.84 -4.62
C GLU A 21 18.62 11.99 -4.85
N VAL A 22 19.10 13.05 -5.51
CA VAL A 22 18.35 14.29 -5.73
C VAL A 22 16.98 14.01 -6.37
N ASP A 23 16.92 13.12 -7.36
CA ASP A 23 15.68 12.76 -8.04
C ASP A 23 14.68 12.05 -7.12
N LEU A 24 15.15 11.14 -6.26
CA LEU A 24 14.31 10.46 -5.28
C LEU A 24 13.80 11.41 -4.20
N GLU A 25 14.60 12.40 -3.81
CA GLU A 25 14.16 13.44 -2.87
C GLU A 25 13.11 14.36 -3.51
N ASN A 26 13.26 14.71 -4.78
CA ASN A 26 12.25 15.45 -5.54
C ASN A 26 10.93 14.66 -5.62
N ILE A 27 10.98 13.36 -5.92
CA ILE A 27 9.80 12.48 -5.93
C ILE A 27 9.15 12.42 -4.54
N LYS A 28 9.96 12.29 -3.47
CA LYS A 28 9.49 12.29 -2.08
C LYS A 28 8.72 13.57 -1.75
N SER A 29 9.25 14.72 -2.15
CA SER A 29 8.62 16.04 -1.96
C SER A 29 7.27 16.12 -2.67
N LEU A 30 7.20 15.77 -3.96
CA LEU A 30 5.95 15.74 -4.73
C LEU A 30 4.91 14.79 -4.12
N MET A 31 5.34 13.65 -3.58
CA MET A 31 4.47 12.68 -2.92
C MET A 31 3.89 13.19 -1.60
N ASP A 32 4.64 14.01 -0.87
CA ASP A 32 4.16 14.66 0.36
C ASP A 32 3.16 15.76 0.04
N ASP A 33 3.43 16.59 -0.96
CA ASP A 33 2.50 17.59 -1.46
C ASP A 33 1.16 16.97 -1.87
N ARG A 34 1.22 15.89 -2.68
CA ARG A 34 0.04 15.12 -3.05
C ARG A 34 -0.72 14.64 -1.82
N ARG A 35 -0.02 14.17 -0.78
CA ARG A 35 -0.65 13.69 0.45
C ARG A 35 -1.37 14.82 1.20
N GLN A 36 -0.79 16.01 1.27
CA GLN A 36 -1.44 17.12 1.96
C GLN A 36 -2.75 17.52 1.28
N VAL A 37 -2.74 17.65 -0.06
CA VAL A 37 -3.97 17.94 -0.81
C VAL A 37 -5.00 16.82 -0.64
N MET A 38 -4.57 15.56 -0.70
CA MET A 38 -5.46 14.41 -0.48
C MET A 38 -6.12 14.43 0.90
N LYS A 39 -5.41 14.86 1.96
CA LYS A 39 -6.01 15.01 3.30
C LYS A 39 -7.09 16.09 3.33
N LEU A 40 -6.88 17.21 2.61
CA LEU A 40 -7.89 18.27 2.49
C LEU A 40 -9.14 17.76 1.78
N VAL A 41 -8.97 17.05 0.66
CA VAL A 41 -10.07 16.37 -0.06
C VAL A 41 -10.83 15.44 0.90
N MET A 42 -10.14 14.55 1.61
CA MET A 42 -10.78 13.62 2.54
C MET A 42 -11.54 14.34 3.67
N LYS A 43 -10.98 15.43 4.21
CA LYS A 43 -11.61 16.21 5.28
C LYS A 43 -12.94 16.80 4.82
N VAL A 44 -12.95 17.48 3.68
CA VAL A 44 -14.18 18.08 3.12
C VAL A 44 -15.19 16.99 2.74
N GLN A 45 -14.72 15.86 2.19
CA GLN A 45 -15.60 14.76 1.79
C GLN A 45 -16.30 14.11 2.98
N ASN A 46 -15.57 13.91 4.08
CA ASN A 46 -16.13 13.35 5.30
C ASN A 46 -17.20 14.28 5.91
N GLN A 47 -16.96 15.59 5.89
CA GLN A 47 -17.94 16.58 6.35
C GLN A 47 -19.21 16.58 5.49
N LEU A 48 -19.07 16.60 4.17
CA LEU A 48 -20.20 16.48 3.24
C LEU A 48 -20.97 15.17 3.41
N ALA A 49 -20.27 14.06 3.70
CA ALA A 49 -20.92 12.78 3.99
C ALA A 49 -21.71 12.81 5.30
N ALA A 50 -21.21 13.48 6.34
CA ALA A 50 -21.92 13.64 7.61
C ALA A 50 -23.24 14.41 7.43
N TYR A 51 -23.24 15.48 6.61
CA TYR A 51 -24.46 16.20 6.25
C TYR A 51 -25.47 15.32 5.51
N LYS A 52 -25.02 14.53 4.52
CA LYS A 52 -25.90 13.61 3.79
C LYS A 52 -26.54 12.53 4.67
N LEU A 53 -25.85 12.13 5.74
CA LEU A 53 -26.34 11.13 6.70
C LEU A 53 -27.18 11.74 7.82
N ASN A 54 -27.46 13.06 7.79
CA ASN A 54 -28.16 13.81 8.84
C ASN A 54 -27.54 13.63 10.24
N VAL A 55 -26.22 13.41 10.30
CA VAL A 55 -25.47 13.31 11.57
C VAL A 55 -25.06 14.70 12.07
N ASP A 56 -25.13 15.71 11.21
CA ASP A 56 -24.82 17.10 11.51
C ASP A 56 -25.84 18.04 10.84
N THR A 57 -25.96 19.26 11.35
CA THR A 57 -26.94 20.25 10.89
C THR A 57 -26.56 20.83 9.53
N LEU A 58 -27.49 20.77 8.56
CA LEU A 58 -27.25 21.23 7.21
C LEU A 58 -27.40 22.76 7.11
N ASN A 59 -26.28 23.45 6.88
CA ASN A 59 -26.29 24.84 6.42
C ASN A 59 -25.98 24.89 4.92
N LYS A 60 -26.99 25.27 4.11
CA LYS A 60 -26.86 25.37 2.64
C LYS A 60 -25.71 26.27 2.18
N LYS A 61 -25.42 27.36 2.90
CA LYS A 61 -24.29 28.24 2.56
C LYS A 61 -22.95 27.52 2.76
N THR A 62 -22.83 26.78 3.86
CA THR A 62 -21.65 25.96 4.18
C THR A 62 -21.47 24.83 3.17
N GLU A 63 -22.55 24.16 2.78
CA GLU A 63 -22.52 23.11 1.76
C GLU A 63 -21.98 23.63 0.42
N THR A 64 -22.52 24.76 -0.07
CA THR A 64 -22.04 25.39 -1.32
C THR A 64 -20.57 25.76 -1.23
N TRP A 65 -20.13 26.33 -0.10
CA TRP A 65 -18.72 26.66 0.12
C TRP A 65 -17.83 25.42 0.13
N LEU A 66 -18.22 24.36 0.85
CA LEU A 66 -17.47 23.09 0.89
C LEU A 66 -17.38 22.43 -0.48
N ASN A 67 -18.46 22.44 -1.28
CA ASN A 67 -18.44 21.92 -2.64
C ASN A 67 -17.46 22.70 -3.53
N LYS A 68 -17.40 24.03 -3.41
CA LYS A 68 -16.42 24.85 -4.13
C LYS A 68 -14.98 24.52 -3.71
N GLN A 69 -14.72 24.34 -2.41
CA GLN A 69 -13.40 23.92 -1.91
C GLN A 69 -13.04 22.50 -2.35
N MET A 70 -14.01 21.58 -2.35
CA MET A 70 -13.81 20.22 -2.84
C MET A 70 -13.31 20.22 -4.28
N GLU A 71 -13.94 21.02 -5.14
CA GLU A 71 -13.56 21.08 -6.55
C GLU A 71 -12.16 21.67 -6.74
N SER A 72 -11.83 22.76 -6.05
CA SER A 72 -10.48 23.33 -6.12
C SER A 72 -9.41 22.35 -5.65
N PHE A 73 -9.66 21.59 -4.57
CA PHE A 73 -8.72 20.59 -4.08
C PHE A 73 -8.60 19.37 -5.01
N LYS A 74 -9.67 18.96 -5.68
CA LYS A 74 -9.63 17.88 -6.68
C LYS A 74 -8.77 18.28 -7.89
N ILE A 75 -8.96 19.49 -8.42
CA ILE A 75 -8.15 20.02 -9.52
C ILE A 75 -6.67 20.07 -9.11
N ALA A 76 -6.40 20.58 -7.90
CA ALA A 76 -5.05 20.66 -7.36
C ALA A 76 -4.40 19.27 -7.14
N LEU A 77 -5.19 18.26 -6.77
CA LEU A 77 -4.74 16.88 -6.62
C LEU A 77 -4.42 16.26 -7.97
N GLU A 78 -5.31 16.42 -8.96
CA GLU A 78 -5.12 15.87 -10.31
C GLU A 78 -3.88 16.47 -10.99
N ALA A 79 -3.67 17.78 -10.86
CA ALA A 79 -2.48 18.45 -11.37
C ALA A 79 -1.18 17.85 -10.80
N ARG A 80 -1.13 17.64 -9.47
CA ARG A 80 0.02 16.99 -8.81
C ARG A 80 0.21 15.55 -9.25
N GLU A 81 -0.88 14.78 -9.40
CA GLU A 81 -0.78 13.41 -9.89
C GLU A 81 -0.27 13.34 -11.33
N LYS A 82 -0.64 14.29 -12.20
CA LYS A 82 -0.10 14.37 -13.56
C LYS A 82 1.42 14.59 -13.55
N VAL A 83 1.90 15.52 -12.73
CA VAL A 83 3.34 15.78 -12.56
C VAL A 83 4.06 14.53 -12.07
N ILE A 84 3.59 13.88 -10.99
CA ILE A 84 4.21 12.66 -10.45
C ILE A 84 4.22 11.55 -11.50
N LYS A 85 3.11 11.35 -12.22
CA LYS A 85 3.04 10.32 -13.28
C LYS A 85 4.06 10.57 -14.38
N LYS A 86 4.32 11.82 -14.74
CA LYS A 86 5.35 12.20 -15.73
C LYS A 86 6.75 11.88 -15.18
N VAL A 87 7.08 12.42 -14.01
CA VAL A 87 8.41 12.23 -13.37
C VAL A 87 8.73 10.74 -13.17
N ILE A 88 7.78 9.92 -12.75
CA ILE A 88 8.01 8.49 -12.54
C ILE A 88 8.27 7.74 -13.85
N LYS A 89 7.61 8.15 -14.95
CA LYS A 89 7.87 7.55 -16.26
C LYS A 89 9.28 7.91 -16.76
N GLU A 90 9.68 9.16 -16.57
CA GLU A 90 11.04 9.64 -16.90
C GLU A 90 12.08 8.92 -16.04
N TYR A 91 11.84 8.81 -14.73
CA TYR A 91 12.72 8.08 -13.82
C TYR A 91 12.85 6.60 -14.18
N GLY A 92 11.77 5.98 -14.69
CA GLY A 92 11.79 4.60 -15.18
C GLY A 92 12.65 4.37 -16.42
N VAL A 93 13.11 5.41 -17.13
CA VAL A 93 14.10 5.26 -18.20
C VAL A 93 15.49 4.97 -17.62
N ILE A 94 15.75 5.47 -16.41
CA ILE A 94 17.05 5.38 -15.73
C ILE A 94 17.05 4.22 -14.74
N ASP A 95 16.00 4.10 -13.92
CA ASP A 95 15.88 3.06 -12.90
C ASP A 95 15.15 1.82 -13.43
N LYS A 96 15.91 0.72 -13.58
CA LYS A 96 15.40 -0.57 -14.08
C LYS A 96 14.26 -1.13 -13.23
N LEU A 97 14.30 -0.95 -11.91
CA LEU A 97 13.24 -1.46 -11.03
C LEU A 97 11.92 -0.71 -11.25
N THR A 98 11.98 0.62 -11.38
CA THR A 98 10.84 1.45 -11.76
C THR A 98 10.28 1.04 -13.11
N ALA A 99 11.14 0.82 -14.10
CA ALA A 99 10.74 0.33 -15.43
C ALA A 99 9.97 -1.00 -15.32
N SER A 100 10.58 -1.98 -14.63
CA SER A 100 10.02 -3.31 -14.43
C SER A 100 8.67 -3.27 -13.72
N ALA A 101 8.56 -2.47 -12.65
CA ALA A 101 7.31 -2.33 -11.90
C ALA A 101 6.19 -1.68 -12.72
N LEU A 102 6.51 -0.72 -13.60
CA LEU A 102 5.54 -0.08 -14.50
C LEU A 102 5.03 -1.00 -15.61
N GLY A 103 5.80 -2.03 -15.99
CA GLY A 103 5.39 -3.04 -16.97
C GLY A 103 4.27 -3.97 -16.48
N VAL A 104 4.16 -4.14 -15.16
CA VAL A 104 3.18 -5.04 -14.55
C VAL A 104 1.76 -4.51 -14.67
N LYS A 105 0.83 -5.34 -15.16
CA LYS A 105 -0.55 -4.92 -15.41
C LYS A 105 -1.24 -4.45 -14.13
N GLY A 106 -1.72 -3.22 -14.15
CA GLY A 106 -2.44 -2.62 -13.02
C GLY A 106 -1.54 -2.09 -11.90
N VAL A 107 -0.22 -2.04 -12.11
CA VAL A 107 0.71 -1.25 -11.29
C VAL A 107 0.82 0.14 -11.94
N GLY A 108 0.46 1.18 -11.18
CA GLY A 108 0.44 2.57 -11.67
C GLY A 108 1.60 3.42 -11.13
N PRO A 109 1.93 4.55 -11.78
CA PRO A 109 3.06 5.39 -11.37
C PRO A 109 3.00 5.87 -9.91
N ILE A 110 1.81 6.12 -9.36
CA ILE A 110 1.66 6.57 -7.97
C ILE A 110 2.04 5.47 -6.96
N ILE A 111 1.72 4.19 -7.24
CA ILE A 111 2.14 3.11 -6.33
C ILE A 111 3.64 2.87 -6.45
N VAL A 112 4.21 2.94 -7.66
CA VAL A 112 5.66 2.86 -7.87
C VAL A 112 6.39 3.99 -7.14
N ALA A 113 5.91 5.23 -7.26
CA ALA A 113 6.42 6.38 -6.51
C ALA A 113 6.43 6.12 -5.00
N ASN A 114 5.34 5.59 -4.45
CA ASN A 114 5.28 5.21 -3.05
C ASN A 114 6.36 4.16 -2.71
N MET A 115 6.51 3.13 -3.54
CA MET A 115 7.49 2.06 -3.29
C MET A 115 8.92 2.60 -3.28
N ILE A 116 9.39 3.25 -4.34
CA ILE A 116 10.78 3.73 -4.43
C ILE A 116 11.13 4.76 -3.34
N THR A 117 10.15 5.60 -2.99
CA THR A 117 10.32 6.67 -1.99
C THR A 117 10.54 6.12 -0.58
N TYR A 118 9.78 5.09 -0.22
CA TYR A 118 9.67 4.61 1.16
C TYR A 118 10.40 3.29 1.40
N VAL A 119 10.61 2.47 0.38
CA VAL A 119 11.26 1.16 0.50
C VAL A 119 12.75 1.30 0.25
N ASP A 120 13.52 0.71 1.15
CA ASP A 120 14.96 0.53 1.08
C ASP A 120 15.23 -0.97 1.00
N LEU A 121 15.72 -1.41 -0.16
CA LEU A 121 15.91 -2.83 -0.45
C LEU A 121 17.15 -3.40 0.24
N GLU A 122 18.14 -2.57 0.58
CA GLU A 122 19.34 -3.01 1.31
C GLU A 122 18.97 -3.41 2.74
N LYS A 123 18.14 -2.59 3.40
CA LYS A 123 17.62 -2.86 4.75
C LYS A 123 16.63 -4.03 4.79
N ALA A 124 15.93 -4.30 3.69
CA ALA A 124 14.98 -5.39 3.59
C ALA A 124 15.67 -6.72 3.22
N ARG A 125 16.30 -7.37 4.20
CA ARG A 125 16.98 -8.67 4.00
C ARG A 125 16.05 -9.77 3.43
N HIS A 126 14.76 -9.74 3.77
CA HIS A 126 13.77 -10.73 3.32
C HIS A 126 12.49 -10.05 2.86
N ALA A 127 11.71 -10.72 1.99
CA ALA A 127 10.37 -10.25 1.61
C ALA A 127 9.46 -10.05 2.83
N SER A 128 9.60 -10.90 3.87
CA SER A 128 8.87 -10.76 5.14
C SER A 128 9.24 -9.49 5.90
N SER A 129 10.50 -9.04 5.84
CA SER A 129 10.91 -7.73 6.37
C SER A 129 10.16 -6.60 5.70
N MET A 130 9.95 -6.70 4.38
CA MET A 130 9.14 -5.71 3.65
C MET A 130 7.66 -5.79 4.01
N TRP A 131 7.12 -6.99 4.24
CA TRP A 131 5.75 -7.12 4.76
C TRP A 131 5.60 -6.49 6.14
N ALA A 132 6.58 -6.66 7.03
CA ALA A 132 6.57 -6.04 8.36
C ALA A 132 6.62 -4.52 8.25
N TYR A 133 7.56 -4.00 7.46
CA TYR A 133 7.70 -2.57 7.20
C TYR A 133 6.44 -1.96 6.59
N CYS A 134 5.82 -2.59 5.60
CA CYS A 134 4.57 -2.10 4.99
C CYS A 134 3.32 -2.32 5.87
N GLY A 135 3.45 -2.96 7.04
CA GLY A 135 2.32 -3.26 7.92
C GLY A 135 1.38 -4.30 7.32
N TYR A 136 1.92 -5.40 6.79
CA TYR A 136 1.18 -6.56 6.32
C TYR A 136 1.64 -7.86 6.99
N ASP A 137 2.67 -7.86 7.84
CA ASP A 137 3.14 -9.09 8.46
C ASP A 137 2.14 -9.71 9.46
N LYS A 138 1.58 -8.91 10.37
CA LYS A 138 0.63 -9.37 11.40
C LYS A 138 -0.83 -8.93 11.15
N PRO A 139 -1.84 -9.65 11.68
CA PRO A 139 -3.23 -9.19 11.74
C PRO A 139 -3.37 -7.79 12.38
N SER A 140 -4.44 -7.08 12.05
CA SER A 140 -4.63 -5.69 12.54
C SER A 140 -4.72 -5.60 14.07
N HIS A 141 -5.35 -6.58 14.72
CA HIS A 141 -5.59 -6.58 16.17
C HIS A 141 -4.32 -6.85 17.00
N GLU A 142 -3.28 -7.43 16.41
CA GLU A 142 -1.99 -7.70 17.07
C GLU A 142 -0.93 -6.62 16.76
N ARG A 143 -1.27 -5.63 15.94
CA ARG A 143 -0.30 -4.66 15.42
C ARG A 143 -0.15 -3.42 16.28
N TYR A 144 -1.20 -3.06 16.99
CA TYR A 144 -1.32 -1.81 17.71
C TYR A 144 -1.53 -2.09 19.19
N THR A 145 -0.47 -1.89 19.95
CA THR A 145 -0.56 -1.76 21.40
C THR A 145 -0.80 -0.29 21.71
N LYS A 146 -1.75 0.02 22.59
CA LYS A 146 -1.94 1.38 23.10
C LYS A 146 -0.59 1.88 23.67
N THR A 147 -0.29 3.17 23.49
CA THR A 147 0.96 3.84 23.92
C THR A 147 2.26 3.41 23.23
N VAL A 148 2.25 2.39 22.37
CA VAL A 148 3.42 1.97 21.59
C VAL A 148 3.33 2.51 20.16
N ALA A 149 4.44 2.99 19.62
CA ALA A 149 4.53 3.36 18.21
C ALA A 149 4.10 2.17 17.34
N GLY A 150 2.95 2.31 16.69
CA GLY A 150 2.31 1.18 16.02
C GLY A 150 3.08 0.64 14.82
N GLY A 151 2.92 -0.65 14.53
CA GLY A 151 3.73 -1.33 13.50
C GLY A 151 3.50 -0.86 12.06
N GLY A 152 4.62 -0.59 11.37
CA GLY A 152 4.73 -0.41 9.92
C GLY A 152 4.37 1.00 9.38
N ASN A 153 4.84 1.27 8.15
CA ASN A 153 4.59 2.48 7.39
C ASN A 153 3.11 2.57 6.97
N LYS A 154 2.37 3.44 7.66
CA LYS A 154 0.92 3.65 7.44
C LYS A 154 0.60 4.15 6.03
N THR A 155 1.49 4.96 5.43
CA THR A 155 1.32 5.46 4.07
C THR A 155 1.36 4.32 3.06
N LEU A 156 2.44 3.54 3.07
CA LEU A 156 2.60 2.40 2.17
C LEU A 156 1.46 1.42 2.34
N ARG A 157 1.03 1.17 3.59
CA ARG A 157 -0.11 0.31 3.83
C ARG A 157 -1.36 0.79 3.09
N THR A 158 -1.74 2.05 3.26
CA THR A 158 -2.93 2.60 2.59
C THR A 158 -2.78 2.56 1.08
N ALA A 159 -1.62 2.94 0.54
CA ALA A 159 -1.34 2.89 -0.89
C ALA A 159 -1.46 1.47 -1.46
N LEU A 160 -0.88 0.48 -0.80
CA LEU A 160 -0.94 -0.94 -1.19
C LEU A 160 -2.36 -1.51 -1.08
N TYR A 161 -3.16 -1.06 -0.11
CA TYR A 161 -4.56 -1.47 0.01
C TYR A 161 -5.41 -0.94 -1.15
N VAL A 162 -5.14 0.31 -1.58
CA VAL A 162 -5.78 0.91 -2.77
C VAL A 162 -5.33 0.18 -4.03
N PHE A 163 -4.03 -0.09 -4.17
CA PHE A 163 -3.47 -0.90 -5.26
C PHE A 163 -4.17 -2.26 -5.39
N ALA A 164 -4.40 -2.95 -4.28
CA ALA A 164 -5.15 -4.20 -4.30
C ALA A 164 -6.58 -4.02 -4.86
N GLY A 165 -7.24 -2.90 -4.56
CA GLY A 165 -8.51 -2.55 -5.19
C GLY A 165 -8.40 -2.36 -6.70
N VAL A 166 -7.34 -1.72 -7.19
CA VAL A 166 -7.07 -1.53 -8.63
C VAL A 166 -6.86 -2.89 -9.31
N GLN A 167 -5.99 -3.74 -8.78
CA GLN A 167 -5.72 -5.09 -9.30
C GLN A 167 -7.00 -5.92 -9.47
N ILE A 168 -7.92 -5.82 -8.50
CA ILE A 168 -9.22 -6.49 -8.56
C ILE A 168 -10.07 -5.97 -9.72
N LYS A 169 -10.16 -4.65 -9.88
CA LYS A 169 -10.99 -3.99 -10.89
C LYS A 169 -10.48 -4.21 -12.31
N VAL A 170 -9.17 -4.07 -12.52
CA VAL A 170 -8.52 -4.20 -13.84
C VAL A 170 -8.25 -5.65 -14.23
N ARG A 171 -8.57 -6.62 -13.37
CA ARG A 171 -8.21 -8.04 -13.53
C ARG A 171 -6.72 -8.17 -13.86
N GLY A 172 -5.87 -7.57 -13.01
CA GLY A 172 -4.42 -7.60 -13.14
C GLY A 172 -3.81 -8.93 -12.73
N ASP A 173 -2.49 -9.06 -12.87
CA ASP A 173 -1.80 -10.36 -12.76
C ASP A 173 -1.84 -10.95 -11.35
N TYR A 174 -2.11 -10.15 -10.33
CA TYR A 174 -2.27 -10.64 -8.96
C TYR A 174 -3.71 -11.05 -8.61
N ARG A 175 -4.68 -10.84 -9.50
CA ARG A 175 -6.11 -11.10 -9.25
C ARG A 175 -6.38 -12.56 -8.88
N TYR A 176 -5.72 -13.51 -9.54
CA TYR A 176 -5.94 -14.93 -9.28
C TYR A 176 -5.64 -15.31 -7.82
N ILE A 177 -4.66 -14.64 -7.19
CA ILE A 177 -4.29 -14.88 -5.79
C ILE A 177 -5.45 -14.45 -4.89
N TYR A 178 -6.03 -13.30 -5.18
CA TYR A 178 -7.19 -12.79 -4.46
C TYR A 178 -8.38 -13.77 -4.59
N ASP A 179 -8.72 -14.20 -5.81
CA ASP A 179 -9.87 -15.09 -6.02
C ASP A 179 -9.65 -16.45 -5.35
N ARG A 180 -8.48 -17.08 -5.57
CA ARG A 180 -8.12 -18.36 -4.94
C ARG A 180 -8.19 -18.30 -3.42
N VAL A 181 -7.61 -17.25 -2.82
CA VAL A 181 -7.64 -17.10 -1.36
C VAL A 181 -9.06 -16.84 -0.87
N LYS A 182 -9.83 -16.02 -1.57
CA LYS A 182 -11.21 -15.73 -1.19
C LYS A 182 -12.08 -17.00 -1.21
N THR A 183 -12.06 -17.76 -2.30
CA THR A 183 -12.79 -19.03 -2.42
C THR A 183 -12.36 -20.03 -1.36
N ARG A 184 -11.06 -20.18 -1.12
CA ARG A 184 -10.53 -21.06 -0.07
C ARG A 184 -11.07 -20.66 1.31
N LEU A 185 -11.09 -19.37 1.64
CA LEU A 185 -11.58 -18.89 2.94
C LEU A 185 -13.10 -19.00 3.07
N GLU A 186 -13.85 -18.90 1.97
CA GLU A 186 -15.30 -19.12 1.95
C GLU A 186 -15.68 -20.57 2.30
N ASN A 187 -14.78 -21.53 2.01
CA ASN A 187 -15.02 -22.96 2.25
C ASN A 187 -14.19 -23.54 3.41
N SER A 188 -13.51 -22.70 4.22
CA SER A 188 -12.58 -23.19 5.24
C SER A 188 -13.21 -23.28 6.63
N ASP A 189 -13.09 -24.46 7.25
CA ASP A 189 -13.45 -24.73 8.64
C ASP A 189 -12.41 -24.24 9.66
N LYS A 190 -11.28 -23.70 9.19
CA LYS A 190 -10.21 -23.23 10.09
C LYS A 190 -10.71 -22.07 10.94
N ILE A 191 -10.56 -22.20 12.25
CA ILE A 191 -10.96 -21.19 13.23
C ILE A 191 -10.08 -19.94 13.11
N THR A 192 -10.71 -18.77 13.18
CA THR A 192 -10.05 -17.47 13.15
C THR A 192 -10.78 -16.45 14.03
N LYS A 193 -10.06 -15.41 14.44
CA LYS A 193 -10.64 -14.28 15.19
C LYS A 193 -11.28 -13.29 14.21
N SER A 194 -12.58 -13.03 14.37
CA SER A 194 -13.33 -12.05 13.58
C SER A 194 -14.11 -11.09 14.48
N ARG A 195 -14.66 -10.02 13.91
CA ARG A 195 -15.51 -9.06 14.66
C ARG A 195 -16.97 -9.28 14.32
N ASN A 196 -17.81 -9.41 15.34
CA ASN A 196 -19.25 -9.48 15.18
C ASN A 196 -19.86 -8.11 14.79
N THR A 197 -21.17 -8.01 14.65
CA THR A 197 -21.89 -6.76 14.29
C THR A 197 -21.73 -5.66 15.34
N GLN A 198 -21.50 -6.04 16.60
CA GLN A 198 -21.24 -5.13 17.72
C GLN A 198 -19.76 -4.75 17.86
N GLY A 199 -18.88 -5.25 16.97
CA GLY A 199 -17.46 -4.95 16.99
C GLY A 199 -16.62 -5.76 17.99
N LYS A 200 -17.22 -6.69 18.74
CA LYS A 200 -16.55 -7.62 19.67
C LYS A 200 -15.81 -8.70 18.90
N LEU A 201 -14.64 -9.09 19.39
CA LEU A 201 -13.85 -10.18 18.84
C LEU A 201 -14.49 -11.53 19.20
N ILE A 202 -14.74 -12.38 18.21
CA ILE A 202 -15.28 -13.73 18.34
C ILE A 202 -14.38 -14.71 17.58
N GLU A 203 -14.37 -15.96 17.99
CA GLU A 203 -13.71 -17.04 17.24
C GLU A 203 -14.78 -17.78 16.43
N CYS A 204 -14.57 -17.88 15.12
CA CYS A 204 -15.44 -18.63 14.23
C CYS A 204 -14.64 -19.21 13.06
N ALA A 205 -15.18 -20.19 12.36
CA ALA A 205 -14.56 -20.70 11.15
C ALA A 205 -14.51 -19.61 10.06
N TRP A 206 -13.52 -19.68 9.16
CA TRP A 206 -13.37 -18.70 8.08
C TRP A 206 -14.62 -18.56 7.20
N LYS A 207 -15.31 -19.67 6.92
CA LYS A 207 -16.58 -19.69 6.17
C LYS A 207 -17.68 -18.84 6.84
N ASP A 208 -17.68 -18.79 8.17
CA ASP A 208 -18.67 -18.07 8.99
C ASP A 208 -18.26 -16.62 9.30
N THR A 209 -17.06 -16.20 8.88
CA THR A 209 -16.65 -14.79 9.05
C THR A 209 -17.47 -13.85 8.15
N LYS A 210 -17.42 -12.55 8.42
CA LYS A 210 -18.03 -11.56 7.52
C LYS A 210 -17.33 -11.56 6.16
N PRO A 211 -18.06 -11.38 5.04
CA PRO A 211 -17.46 -11.28 3.70
C PRO A 211 -16.36 -10.22 3.60
N CYS A 212 -16.50 -9.09 4.31
CA CYS A 212 -15.48 -8.03 4.34
C CYS A 212 -14.16 -8.49 4.99
N HIS A 213 -14.21 -9.41 5.96
CA HIS A 213 -13.02 -9.97 6.60
C HIS A 213 -12.26 -10.88 5.63
N ARG A 214 -12.96 -11.79 4.94
CA ARG A 214 -12.38 -12.63 3.87
C ARG A 214 -11.81 -11.78 2.73
N HIS A 215 -12.53 -10.74 2.31
CA HIS A 215 -12.07 -9.79 1.30
C HIS A 215 -10.76 -9.11 1.70
N GLY A 216 -10.66 -8.63 2.94
CA GLY A 216 -9.44 -8.02 3.48
C GLY A 216 -8.27 -9.01 3.56
N ALA A 217 -8.53 -10.24 3.97
CA ALA A 217 -7.52 -11.31 4.02
C ALA A 217 -7.01 -11.68 2.62
N ALA A 218 -7.90 -11.80 1.63
CA ALA A 218 -7.55 -12.06 0.24
C ALA A 218 -6.74 -10.93 -0.38
N LYS A 219 -7.14 -9.66 -0.17
CA LYS A 219 -6.34 -8.48 -0.57
C LYS A 219 -4.95 -8.50 0.05
N ARG A 220 -4.85 -8.83 1.33
CA ARG A 220 -3.55 -8.92 2.02
C ARG A 220 -2.65 -9.99 1.41
N ALA A 221 -3.19 -11.17 1.08
CA ALA A 221 -2.41 -12.21 0.41
C ALA A 221 -1.87 -11.74 -0.95
N MET A 222 -2.71 -11.05 -1.72
CA MET A 222 -2.33 -10.44 -2.99
C MET A 222 -1.20 -9.42 -2.84
N ILE A 223 -1.33 -8.50 -1.86
CA ILE A 223 -0.30 -7.49 -1.56
C ILE A 223 1.02 -8.13 -1.14
N LYS A 224 0.98 -9.17 -0.31
CA LYS A 224 2.20 -9.87 0.12
C LYS A 224 2.96 -10.48 -1.07
N ASN A 225 2.26 -10.98 -2.08
CA ASN A 225 2.89 -11.50 -3.29
C ASN A 225 3.50 -10.37 -4.14
N PHE A 226 2.78 -9.27 -4.34
CA PHE A 226 3.34 -8.09 -5.00
C PHE A 226 4.61 -7.58 -4.30
N LEU A 227 4.60 -7.52 -2.97
CA LEU A 227 5.78 -7.15 -2.20
C LEU A 227 6.90 -8.20 -2.36
N ALA A 228 6.59 -9.50 -2.35
CA ALA A 228 7.63 -10.52 -2.57
C ALA A 228 8.30 -10.36 -3.94
N ASP A 229 7.53 -10.11 -4.99
CA ASP A 229 8.06 -9.90 -6.34
C ASP A 229 8.87 -8.60 -6.43
N TYR A 230 8.33 -7.48 -5.94
CA TYR A 230 9.07 -6.20 -5.90
C TYR A 230 10.41 -6.34 -5.17
N TRP A 231 10.43 -7.06 -4.04
CA TRP A 231 11.64 -7.33 -3.28
C TRP A 231 12.64 -8.20 -4.06
N PHE A 232 12.16 -9.28 -4.67
CA PHE A 232 12.99 -10.20 -5.43
C PHE A 232 13.61 -9.50 -6.63
N VAL A 233 12.78 -8.89 -7.48
CA VAL A 233 13.20 -8.17 -8.69
C VAL A 233 14.17 -7.06 -8.33
N GLY A 234 13.82 -6.21 -7.36
CA GLY A 234 14.67 -5.09 -6.97
C GLY A 234 16.02 -5.50 -6.42
N ARG A 235 16.08 -6.58 -5.62
CA ARG A 235 17.37 -7.09 -5.11
C ARG A 235 18.19 -7.76 -6.19
N THR A 236 17.55 -8.50 -7.11
CA THR A 236 18.23 -9.11 -8.26
C THR A 236 18.88 -8.04 -9.14
N ILE A 237 18.15 -6.96 -9.47
CA ILE A 237 18.68 -5.83 -10.25
C ILE A 237 19.86 -5.18 -9.52
N ALA A 238 19.78 -5.03 -8.21
CA ALA A 238 20.82 -4.43 -7.38
C ALA A 238 22.01 -5.38 -7.09
N GLY A 239 22.00 -6.62 -7.58
CA GLY A 239 23.03 -7.63 -7.26
C GLY A 239 23.06 -8.03 -5.77
N LEU A 240 21.99 -7.74 -5.03
CA LEU A 240 21.88 -8.06 -3.63
C LEU A 240 21.46 -9.53 -3.45
N PRO A 241 21.90 -10.21 -2.39
CA PRO A 241 21.56 -11.61 -2.19
C PRO A 241 20.05 -11.78 -2.07
N THR A 242 19.49 -12.63 -2.92
CA THR A 242 18.12 -13.12 -2.84
C THR A 242 18.12 -14.47 -2.15
N GLN A 243 16.98 -14.80 -1.55
CA GLN A 243 16.72 -16.11 -0.97
C GLN A 243 15.49 -16.63 -1.69
N PRO A 244 15.43 -17.93 -2.03
CA PRO A 244 14.23 -18.50 -2.62
C PRO A 244 13.05 -18.25 -1.67
N GLY A 245 11.85 -18.04 -2.24
CA GLY A 245 10.67 -17.77 -1.43
C GLY A 245 10.43 -18.91 -0.44
N TYR A 246 9.89 -18.64 0.76
CA TYR A 246 9.57 -19.69 1.74
C TYR A 246 8.76 -20.85 1.12
N ALA A 247 7.83 -20.53 0.22
CA ALA A 247 7.04 -21.54 -0.50
C ALA A 247 7.89 -22.40 -1.44
N GLU A 248 8.92 -21.84 -2.08
CA GLU A 248 9.82 -22.60 -2.94
C GLU A 248 10.74 -23.50 -2.09
N VAL A 249 11.28 -22.96 -1.00
CA VAL A 249 12.14 -23.73 -0.06
C VAL A 249 11.38 -24.87 0.62
N MET A 250 10.11 -24.64 1.01
CA MET A 250 9.32 -25.59 1.82
C MET A 250 8.38 -26.46 1.00
N LEU A 251 7.78 -25.95 -0.08
CA LEU A 251 6.79 -26.66 -0.90
C LEU A 251 7.30 -27.02 -2.30
N GLY A 252 8.39 -26.39 -2.77
CA GLY A 252 9.02 -26.74 -4.05
C GLY A 252 9.64 -28.14 -4.05
N LYS A 253 9.95 -28.69 -2.87
CA LYS A 253 10.41 -30.09 -2.71
C LYS A 253 9.35 -31.11 -3.16
N ASP A 254 8.08 -30.75 -3.12
CA ASP A 254 6.95 -31.61 -3.50
C ASP A 254 6.45 -31.34 -4.94
N GLY A 255 7.26 -30.69 -5.78
CA GLY A 255 6.89 -30.37 -7.17
C GLY A 255 5.91 -29.20 -7.32
N HIS A 256 5.70 -28.41 -6.27
CA HIS A 256 4.79 -27.28 -6.32
C HIS A 256 5.42 -26.09 -7.06
N LYS A 257 5.00 -25.82 -8.31
CA LYS A 257 5.47 -24.67 -9.10
C LYS A 257 5.07 -23.34 -8.44
N THR A 258 6.05 -22.63 -7.89
CA THR A 258 5.88 -21.23 -7.48
C THR A 258 5.82 -20.33 -8.71
N ILE A 259 4.79 -19.50 -8.80
CA ILE A 259 4.64 -18.53 -9.90
C ILE A 259 5.70 -17.45 -9.73
N ALA A 260 6.56 -17.34 -10.74
CA ALA A 260 7.69 -16.43 -10.75
C ALA A 260 7.21 -14.98 -11.01
N PRO A 261 8.03 -13.97 -10.67
CA PRO A 261 7.73 -12.58 -11.04
C PRO A 261 7.54 -12.42 -12.56
N THR A 262 8.30 -13.13 -13.39
CA THR A 262 8.17 -13.08 -14.87
C THR A 262 6.78 -13.50 -15.35
N ASP A 263 6.17 -14.51 -14.73
CA ASP A 263 4.79 -14.95 -15.01
C ASP A 263 3.74 -13.87 -14.65
N ARG A 264 4.11 -12.86 -13.85
CA ARG A 264 3.27 -11.72 -13.46
C ARG A 264 3.68 -10.41 -14.14
N GLY A 265 4.42 -10.50 -15.25
CA GLY A 265 4.77 -9.34 -16.09
C GLY A 265 5.96 -8.52 -15.60
N TRP A 266 6.79 -9.05 -14.70
CA TRP A 266 8.05 -8.40 -14.33
C TRP A 266 9.16 -8.74 -15.34
N GLU A 267 9.90 -7.74 -15.78
CA GLU A 267 11.06 -7.86 -16.68
C GLU A 267 12.30 -7.28 -15.99
N TYR A 268 13.34 -8.07 -15.74
CA TYR A 268 14.50 -7.67 -14.92
C TYR A 268 15.74 -8.51 -15.18
#